data_AF-X1CF77-F1
#
_entry.id   AF-X1CF77-F1
#
_cell.length_a   1.000
_cell.length_b   1.000
_cell.length_c   1.000
_cell.angle_alpha   90.00
_cell.angle_beta   90.00
_cell.angle_gamma   90.00
#
_symmetry.space_group_name_H-M   'P 1'
#
loop_
_entity.id
_entity.type
_entity.pdbx_description
1 polymer ?
#
loop_
_entity_poly.entity_id
_entity_poly.type
_entity_poly.pdbx_seq_one_letter_code
_entity_poly.pdbx_strand_id
1 'polypeptide(L)' 'MLLEKTYPGIKDFIEVIDVATPLTDIKYTGVYRAAYEGFMPTMSNANKTISPIIKGLDNFILAG' A
#
# COMPACT_ATOMS: atom_id res chain seq x y z
N MET A 1 15.40 -13.61 13.74
CA MET A 1 14.16 -13.48 12.94
C MET A 1 13.00 -13.18 13.87
N LEU A 2 12.07 -12.27 13.54
CA LEU A 2 10.99 -11.88 14.46
C LEU A 2 10.06 -13.06 14.80
N LEU A 3 9.74 -13.88 13.80
CA LEU A 3 8.88 -15.05 13.94
C LEU A 3 9.44 -16.12 14.89
N GLU A 4 10.76 -16.28 15.00
CA GLU A 4 11.39 -17.21 15.95
C GLU A 4 11.04 -16.93 17.41
N LYS A 5 10.73 -15.66 17.74
CA LYS A 5 10.33 -15.29 19.11
C LYS A 5 8.96 -15.85 19.48
N THR A 6 8.08 -16.02 18.50
CA THR A 6 6.72 -16.51 18.68
C THR A 6 6.62 -18.01 18.36
N TYR A 7 7.44 -18.49 17.41
CA TYR A 7 7.46 -19.87 16.92
C TYR A 7 8.90 -20.38 16.83
N PRO A 8 9.45 -20.92 17.94
CA PRO A 8 10.81 -21.45 17.94
C PRO A 8 11.00 -22.59 16.94
N GLY A 9 12.06 -22.52 16.12
CA GLY A 9 12.42 -23.52 15.11
C GLY A 9 11.74 -23.35 13.75
N ILE A 10 10.91 -22.30 13.57
CA ILE A 10 10.18 -22.07 12.31
C ILE A 10 11.10 -21.76 11.12
N LYS A 11 12.31 -21.25 11.36
CA LYS A 11 13.27 -20.90 10.31
C LYS A 11 13.63 -22.08 9.41
N ASP A 12 13.71 -23.29 9.95
CA ASP A 12 14.05 -24.49 9.18
C ASP A 12 12.96 -24.87 8.16
N PHE A 13 11.77 -24.26 8.27
CA PHE A 13 10.62 -24.46 7.39
C PHE A 13 10.33 -23.25 6.49
N ILE A 14 11.20 -22.23 6.46
CA ILE A 14 11.01 -21.02 5.67
C ILE A 14 12.07 -20.93 4.57
N GLU A 15 11.61 -20.92 3.31
CA GLU A 15 12.41 -20.55 2.15
C GLU A 15 12.04 -19.12 1.69
N VAL A 16 13.03 -18.26 1.49
CA VAL A 16 12.83 -16.90 0.98
C VAL A 16 13.19 -16.86 -0.51
N ILE A 17 12.17 -16.68 -1.36
CA ILE A 17 12.35 -16.64 -2.83
C ILE A 17 12.41 -15.22 -3.39
N ASP A 18 11.78 -14.24 -2.71
CA ASP A 18 11.77 -12.83 -3.10
C ASP A 18 11.48 -11.94 -1.87
N VAL A 19 11.80 -10.65 -1.99
CA VAL A 19 11.54 -9.64 -0.97
C VAL A 19 10.97 -8.39 -1.62
N ALA A 20 9.66 -8.20 -1.46
CA ALA A 20 9.00 -6.94 -1.80
C ALA A 20 9.22 -5.92 -0.67
N THR A 21 9.62 -4.71 -1.04
CA THR A 21 9.74 -3.56 -0.13
C THR A 21 8.85 -2.43 -0.64
N PRO A 22 8.60 -1.37 0.14
CA PRO A 22 7.90 -0.18 -0.37
C PRO A 22 8.45 0.35 -1.70
N LEU A 23 9.76 0.19 -1.96
CA LEU A 23 10.37 0.60 -3.24
C LEU A 23 9.95 -0.30 -4.41
N THR A 24 9.64 -1.57 -4.16
CA THR A 24 9.09 -2.50 -5.16
C THR A 24 7.74 -1.96 -5.64
N ASP A 25 6.85 -1.59 -4.72
CA ASP A 25 5.53 -1.07 -5.06
C ASP A 25 5.62 0.26 -5.81
N ILE A 26 6.44 1.20 -5.31
CA ILE A 26 6.66 2.48 -5.99
C ILE A 26 7.19 2.26 -7.42
N LYS A 27 8.14 1.34 -7.61
CA LYS A 27 8.72 1.05 -8.92
C LYS A 27 7.70 0.48 -9.90
N TYR A 28 6.84 -0.44 -9.46
CA TYR A 28 5.97 -1.19 -10.36
C TYR A 28 4.57 -0.60 -10.53
N THR A 29 4.05 0.15 -9.55
CA THR A 29 2.70 0.72 -9.62
C THR A 29 2.67 2.24 -9.56
N GLY A 30 3.79 2.89 -9.23
CA GLY A 30 3.84 4.34 -9.04
C GLY A 30 3.03 4.83 -7.84
N VAL A 31 2.57 3.92 -6.97
CA VAL A 31 1.76 4.29 -5.82
C VAL A 31 2.55 5.21 -4.89
N TYR A 32 1.93 6.32 -4.49
CA TYR A 32 2.58 7.31 -3.65
C TYR A 32 2.95 6.67 -2.30
N ARG A 33 4.26 6.69 -1.97
CA ARG A 33 4.82 6.15 -0.71
C ARG A 33 4.45 4.69 -0.42
N ALA A 34 4.24 3.84 -1.43
CA ALA A 34 3.83 2.45 -1.24
C ALA A 34 2.49 2.28 -0.49
N ALA A 35 1.63 3.30 -0.50
CA ALA A 35 0.38 3.28 0.24
C ALA A 35 -0.66 2.39 -0.46
N TYR A 36 -0.77 1.13 -0.03
CA TYR A 36 -1.66 0.13 -0.62
C TYR A 36 -3.12 0.61 -0.77
N GLU A 37 -3.68 1.25 0.26
CA GLU A 37 -5.06 1.79 0.24
C GLU A 37 -5.11 3.28 -0.15
N GLY A 38 -3.99 3.87 -0.57
CA GLY A 38 -3.82 5.31 -0.77
C GLY A 38 -3.86 6.09 0.55
N PHE A 39 -5.03 6.24 1.16
CA PHE A 39 -5.23 6.92 2.44
C PHE A 39 -5.62 5.93 3.52
N MET A 40 -4.82 5.84 4.58
CA MET A 40 -5.15 5.00 5.73
C MET A 40 -6.50 5.45 6.35
N PRO A 41 -7.49 4.56 6.48
CA PRO A 41 -8.77 4.89 7.08
C PRO A 41 -8.59 5.17 8.57
N THR A 42 -9.17 6.27 9.01
CA THR A 42 -9.23 6.73 10.40
C THR A 42 -10.64 7.26 10.66
N MET A 43 -11.02 7.38 11.93
CA MET A 43 -12.29 8.00 12.32
C MET A 43 -12.48 9.40 11.71
N SER A 44 -11.38 10.13 11.46
CA SER A 44 -11.41 11.48 10.93
C SER A 44 -11.56 11.59 9.40
N ASN A 45 -11.35 10.51 8.65
CA ASN A 45 -11.34 10.53 7.18
C ASN A 45 -12.17 9.44 6.51
N ALA A 46 -12.65 8.42 7.23
CA ALA A 46 -13.38 7.29 6.65
C ALA A 46 -14.65 7.69 5.87
N ASN A 47 -15.31 8.77 6.30
CA ASN A 47 -16.53 9.29 5.66
C ASN A 47 -16.28 10.55 4.81
N LYS A 48 -15.02 10.91 4.54
CA LYS A 48 -14.70 12.08 3.71
C LYS A 48 -14.74 11.70 2.24
N THR A 49 -15.62 12.34 1.48
CA THR A 49 -15.62 12.23 0.02
C THR A 49 -14.68 13.28 -0.58
N ILE A 50 -13.78 12.84 -1.45
CA ILE A 50 -12.95 13.73 -2.26
C ILE A 50 -13.70 13.98 -3.58
N SER A 51 -13.87 15.25 -3.96
CA SER A 51 -14.48 15.58 -5.26
C SER A 51 -13.60 15.04 -6.39
N PRO A 52 -14.17 14.29 -7.36
CA PRO A 52 -13.42 13.84 -8.53
C PRO A 52 -13.21 14.97 -9.56
N ILE A 53 -13.83 16.14 -9.37
CA ILE A 53 -13.76 17.27 -10.31
C ILE A 53 -12.54 18.14 -9.99
N ILE A 54 -11.64 18.27 -10.97
CA ILE A 54 -10.47 19.16 -10.92
C ILE A 54 -10.80 20.42 -11.73
N LYS A 55 -10.78 21.59 -11.09
CA LYS A 55 -11.08 22.87 -11.76
C LYS A 55 -10.10 23.12 -12.91
N GLY A 56 -10.64 23.41 -14.10
CA GLY A 56 -9.86 23.69 -15.31
C GLY A 56 -9.45 22.43 -16.09
N LEU A 57 -9.98 21.27 -15.72
CA LEU A 57 -9.72 20.01 -16.41
C LEU A 57 -11.04 19.42 -16.90
N ASP A 58 -11.34 19.67 -18.18
CA ASP A 58 -12.56 19.20 -18.83
C ASP A 58 -12.35 17.79 -19.43
N ASN A 59 -13.38 16.94 -19.37
CA ASN A 59 -13.38 15.57 -19.91
C ASN A 59 -12.27 14.66 -19.35
N PHE A 60 -11.88 14.85 -18.08
CA PHE A 60 -10.90 13.99 -17.39
C PHE A 60 -11.58 13.11 -16.34
N ILE A 61 -11.19 11.84 -16.31
CA ILE A 61 -11.67 10.85 -15.35
C ILE A 61 -10.45 10.28 -14.62
N LEU A 62 -10.44 10.40 -13.30
CA LEU A 62 -9.52 9.66 -12.44
C LEU A 62 -10.18 8.35 -12.01
N ALA A 63 -9.57 7.22 -12.34
CA ALA A 63 -10.02 5.89 -11.94
C ALA A 63 -8.82 5.10 -11.39
N GLY A 64 -9.07 4.32 -10.34
CA GLY A 64 -8.08 3.54 -9.61
C GLY A 64 -8.71 2.89 -8.39
#